data_AF-A0A536HAS5-F1
#
_entry.id   AF-A0A536HAS5-F1
#
_cell.length_a   1.000
_cell.length_b   1.000
_cell.length_c   1.000
_cell.angle_alpha   90.00
_cell.angle_beta   90.00
_cell.angle_gamma   90.00
#
_symmetry.space_group_name_H-M   'P 1'
#
loop_
_entity.id
_entity.type
_entity.pdbx_description
1 polymer ?
#
loop_
_entity_poly.entity_id
_entity_poly.type
_entity_poly.pdbx_seq_one_letter_code
_entity_poly.pdbx_strand_id
1 'polypeptide(L)'
;NGFANPRHVLIFALLCLWAIRLTTNWATQWRGLDHEDWRYQDIQKQTGVLYWPASFLGIHLLPTILVFLGCLALWPTLSDRNPQLIWLDGVAALVTLTAIIIEGTADLQMRRYRREPKATRQVIPPGLWSASRHPNYFGEVLFWWGLYLFVPLAYPNFWWVIVGPIAMLLLFLGVSIPLMERHLLARHPTYTAYQQRVSPFFPWFSR
;
A
#
# COMPACT_ATOMS: atom_id res chain seq x y z
N ASN A 1 -33.43 13.45 -11.77
CA ASN A 1 -33.19 12.88 -10.44
C ASN A 1 -31.91 12.09 -10.46
N GLY A 2 -30.88 12.66 -9.82
CA GLY A 2 -29.48 12.25 -9.91
C GLY A 2 -29.23 10.96 -9.16
N PHE A 3 -29.65 9.84 -9.74
CA PHE A 3 -29.15 8.54 -9.34
C PHE A 3 -27.63 8.58 -9.46
N ALA A 4 -26.95 8.52 -8.31
CA ALA A 4 -25.51 8.46 -8.24
C ALA A 4 -25.04 7.35 -9.19
N ASN A 5 -24.18 7.68 -10.14
CA ASN A 5 -23.66 6.71 -11.11
C ASN A 5 -23.17 5.48 -10.32
N PRO A 6 -23.69 4.26 -10.59
CA PRO A 6 -23.31 3.07 -9.82
C PRO A 6 -21.81 2.85 -9.74
N ARG A 7 -21.07 3.19 -10.80
CA ARG A 7 -19.60 3.15 -10.81
C ARG A 7 -19.00 4.10 -9.79
N HIS A 8 -19.50 5.34 -9.71
CA HIS A 8 -19.02 6.34 -8.76
C HIS A 8 -19.28 5.92 -7.32
N VAL A 9 -20.48 5.37 -7.05
CA VAL A 9 -20.83 4.83 -5.72
C VAL A 9 -19.90 3.69 -5.34
N LEU A 10 -19.65 2.75 -6.26
CA LEU A 10 -18.79 1.60 -6.04
C LEU A 10 -17.35 2.01 -5.73
N ILE A 11 -16.78 2.91 -6.53
CA ILE A 11 -15.42 3.42 -6.31
C ILE A 11 -15.33 4.19 -5.00
N PHE A 12 -16.30 5.06 -4.72
CA PHE A 12 -16.33 5.82 -3.47
C PHE A 12 -16.39 4.89 -2.25
N ALA A 13 -17.23 3.85 -2.29
CA ALA A 13 -17.29 2.86 -1.23
C ALA A 13 -15.95 2.14 -1.02
N LEU A 14 -15.30 1.69 -2.11
CA LEU A 14 -13.98 1.04 -2.04
C LEU A 14 -12.88 1.98 -1.53
N LEU A 15 -12.87 3.24 -1.97
CA LEU A 15 -11.96 4.27 -1.49
C LEU A 15 -12.16 4.52 0.01
N CYS A 16 -13.41 4.65 0.47
CA CYS A 16 -13.72 4.81 1.89
C CYS A 16 -13.28 3.59 2.71
N LEU A 17 -13.52 2.37 2.22
CA LEU A 17 -13.07 1.14 2.89
C LEU A 17 -11.53 1.12 3.03
N TRP A 18 -10.80 1.44 1.96
CA TRP A 18 -9.34 1.53 1.98
C TRP A 18 -8.85 2.62 2.95
N ALA A 19 -9.44 3.83 2.88
CA ALA A 19 -9.06 4.95 3.74
C ALA A 19 -9.33 4.66 5.22
N ILE A 20 -10.52 4.14 5.56
CA ILE A 20 -10.88 3.76 6.93
C ILE A 20 -9.91 2.68 7.43
N ARG A 21 -9.58 1.68 6.61
CA ARG A 21 -8.60 0.64 6.97
C ARG A 21 -7.23 1.25 7.28
N LEU A 22 -6.71 2.11 6.41
CA LEU A 22 -5.42 2.77 6.58
C LEU A 22 -5.40 3.63 7.86
N THR A 23 -6.40 4.49 8.04
CA THR A 23 -6.54 5.35 9.22
C THR A 23 -6.68 4.53 10.50
N THR A 24 -7.46 3.45 10.48
CA THR A 24 -7.63 2.55 11.64
C THR A 24 -6.31 1.85 11.99
N ASN A 25 -5.58 1.36 10.99
CA ASN A 25 -4.28 0.72 11.23
C ASN A 25 -3.29 1.68 11.90
N TRP A 26 -3.22 2.93 11.44
CA TRP A 26 -2.40 3.96 12.05
C TRP A 26 -2.89 4.33 13.46
N ALA A 27 -4.17 4.66 13.62
CA ALA A 27 -4.74 5.14 14.88
C ALA A 27 -4.62 4.10 16.01
N THR A 28 -4.74 2.81 15.70
CA THR A 28 -4.58 1.73 16.70
C THR A 28 -3.14 1.49 17.14
N GLN A 29 -2.15 2.04 16.42
CA GLN A 29 -0.73 1.93 16.72
C GLN A 29 -0.13 3.20 17.31
N TRP A 30 -0.84 4.32 17.25
CA TRP A 30 -0.38 5.61 17.76
C TRP A 30 -0.23 5.58 19.29
N ARG A 31 0.90 6.07 19.79
CA ARG A 31 1.28 6.05 21.22
C ARG A 31 1.36 7.44 21.86
N GLY A 32 0.92 8.49 21.16
CA GLY A 32 1.05 9.89 21.59
C GLY A 32 2.13 10.65 20.81
N LEU A 33 2.37 11.90 21.21
CA LEU A 33 3.24 12.84 20.50
C LEU A 33 4.74 12.53 20.65
N ASP A 34 5.12 11.78 21.69
CA ASP A 34 6.51 11.37 21.92
C ASP A 34 6.96 10.21 21.00
N HIS A 35 6.03 9.62 20.24
CA HIS A 35 6.34 8.53 19.34
C HIS A 35 6.88 9.02 18.00
N GLU A 36 8.13 8.69 17.72
CA GLU A 36 8.77 8.95 16.43
C GLU A 36 9.04 7.66 15.64
N ASP A 37 8.74 7.67 14.34
CA ASP A 37 9.08 6.57 13.44
C ASP A 37 10.59 6.58 13.13
N TRP A 38 11.20 5.41 13.15
CA TRP A 38 12.64 5.23 12.94
C TRP A 38 13.17 5.83 11.64
N ARG A 39 12.32 5.98 10.59
CA ARG A 39 12.73 6.59 9.32
C ARG A 39 13.16 8.05 9.49
N TYR A 40 12.52 8.80 10.39
CA TYR A 40 12.91 10.19 10.69
C TYR A 40 14.29 10.23 11.36
N GLN A 41 14.53 9.34 12.32
CA GLN A 41 15.82 9.20 13.00
C GLN A 41 16.94 8.82 12.02
N ASP A 42 16.66 7.91 11.08
CA ASP A 42 17.63 7.49 10.09
C ASP A 42 17.96 8.60 9.09
N ILE A 43 16.97 9.38 8.63
CA ILE A 43 17.23 10.57 7.79
C ILE A 43 18.06 11.58 8.58
N GLN A 44 17.69 11.89 9.82
CA GLN A 44 18.41 12.85 10.65
C GLN A 44 19.88 12.48 10.82
N LYS A 45 20.18 11.20 11.07
CA LYS A 45 21.55 10.67 11.18
C LYS A 45 22.31 10.78 9.86
N GLN A 46 21.64 10.58 8.72
CA GLN A 46 22.28 10.59 7.40
C GLN A 46 22.51 11.99 6.86
N THR A 47 21.60 12.93 7.11
CA THR A 47 21.60 14.25 6.46
C THR A 47 21.98 15.40 7.38
N GLY A 48 21.98 15.20 8.70
CA GLY A 48 22.39 16.20 9.68
C GLY A 48 21.67 17.54 9.51
N VAL A 49 22.43 18.60 9.17
CA VAL A 49 21.89 19.95 8.93
C VAL A 49 20.85 20.02 7.80
N LEU A 50 20.87 19.07 6.87
CA LEU A 50 19.90 18.96 5.77
C LEU A 50 18.66 18.12 6.15
N TYR A 51 18.44 17.83 7.42
CA TYR A 51 17.31 17.03 7.89
C TYR A 51 15.95 17.54 7.38
N TRP A 52 15.64 18.82 7.58
CA TRP A 52 14.34 19.37 7.19
C TRP A 52 14.04 19.24 5.70
N PRO A 53 14.93 19.67 4.77
CA PRO A 53 14.67 19.49 3.34
C PRO A 53 14.64 18.00 2.95
N ALA A 54 15.50 17.15 3.51
CA ALA A 54 15.51 15.72 3.20
C ALA A 54 14.22 15.01 3.67
N SER A 55 13.76 15.31 4.89
CA SER A 55 12.52 14.80 5.46
C SER A 55 11.31 15.29 4.66
N PHE A 56 11.26 16.59 4.34
CA PHE A 56 10.20 17.17 3.52
C PHE A 56 10.11 16.51 2.15
N LEU A 57 11.23 16.36 1.44
CA LEU A 57 11.22 15.76 0.10
C LEU A 57 10.94 14.25 0.15
N GLY A 58 11.59 13.52 1.06
CA GLY A 58 11.58 12.06 1.09
C GLY A 58 10.36 11.43 1.76
N ILE A 59 9.92 11.96 2.92
CA ILE A 59 8.84 11.35 3.72
C ILE A 59 7.51 12.06 3.49
N HIS A 60 7.51 13.37 3.25
CA HIS A 60 6.27 14.15 3.11
C HIS A 60 5.85 14.33 1.65
N LEU A 61 6.67 14.98 0.84
CA LEU A 61 6.30 15.42 -0.51
C LEU A 61 6.25 14.26 -1.50
N LEU A 62 7.29 13.42 -1.57
CA LEU A 62 7.36 12.33 -2.55
C LEU A 62 6.18 11.35 -2.41
N PRO A 63 5.87 10.79 -1.22
CA PRO A 63 4.71 9.91 -1.08
C PRO A 63 3.39 10.62 -1.40
N THR A 64 3.26 11.91 -1.06
CA THR A 64 2.07 12.70 -1.40
C THR A 64 1.91 12.78 -2.92
N ILE A 65 2.95 13.16 -3.66
CA ILE A 65 2.91 13.20 -5.13
C ILE A 65 2.49 11.84 -5.71
N LEU A 66 3.04 10.74 -5.20
CA LEU A 66 2.73 9.39 -5.68
C LEU A 66 1.27 9.01 -5.43
N VAL A 67 0.70 9.36 -4.28
CA VAL A 67 -0.73 9.19 -3.99
C VAL A 67 -1.58 9.98 -4.98
N PHE A 68 -1.24 11.24 -5.25
CA PHE A 68 -1.95 12.06 -6.24
C PHE A 68 -1.81 11.51 -7.67
N LEU A 69 -0.65 10.96 -8.04
CA LEU A 69 -0.48 10.25 -9.32
C LEU A 69 -1.38 9.01 -9.38
N GLY A 70 -1.48 8.25 -8.30
CA GLY A 70 -2.42 7.13 -8.18
C GLY A 70 -3.88 7.56 -8.38
N CYS A 71 -4.27 8.70 -7.80
CA CYS A 71 -5.61 9.27 -7.93
C CYS A 71 -5.96 9.77 -9.34
N LEU A 72 -4.98 9.90 -10.26
CA LEU A 72 -5.25 10.32 -11.64
C LEU A 72 -6.27 9.40 -12.35
N ALA A 73 -6.28 8.11 -12.02
CA ALA A 73 -7.24 7.13 -12.54
C ALA A 73 -8.71 7.48 -12.19
N LEU A 74 -8.93 8.24 -11.12
CA LEU A 74 -10.27 8.66 -10.72
C LEU A 74 -10.85 9.71 -11.67
N TRP A 75 -10.02 10.52 -12.32
CA TRP A 75 -10.51 11.61 -13.17
C TRP A 75 -11.38 11.11 -14.36
N PRO A 76 -10.89 10.27 -15.29
CA PRO A 76 -11.73 9.79 -16.40
C PRO A 76 -12.95 9.02 -15.89
N THR A 77 -12.77 8.28 -14.80
CA THR A 77 -13.80 7.42 -14.23
C THR A 77 -14.95 8.21 -13.60
N LEU A 78 -14.64 9.26 -12.85
CA LEU A 78 -15.63 10.16 -12.25
C LEU A 78 -16.23 11.15 -13.26
N SER A 79 -15.52 11.40 -14.37
CA SER A 79 -16.04 12.21 -15.47
C SER A 79 -17.05 11.45 -16.34
N ASP A 80 -17.00 10.11 -16.34
CA ASP A 80 -17.93 9.29 -17.10
C ASP A 80 -19.36 9.43 -16.55
N ARG A 81 -20.26 9.84 -17.44
CA ARG A 81 -21.68 10.02 -17.15
C ARG A 81 -22.51 8.80 -17.52
N ASN A 82 -21.91 7.80 -18.18
CA ASN A 82 -22.59 6.55 -18.49
C ASN A 82 -22.87 5.77 -17.19
N PRO A 83 -24.15 5.53 -16.83
CA PRO A 83 -24.50 4.82 -15.61
C PRO A 83 -24.35 3.29 -15.74
N GLN A 84 -24.11 2.76 -16.95
CA GLN A 84 -24.02 1.33 -17.18
C GLN A 84 -22.68 0.79 -16.68
N LEU A 85 -22.76 -0.22 -15.81
CA LEU A 85 -21.60 -1.02 -15.42
C LEU A 85 -21.26 -2.02 -16.53
N ILE A 86 -19.97 -2.18 -16.79
CA ILE A 86 -19.42 -3.19 -17.70
C ILE A 86 -18.68 -4.27 -16.92
N TRP A 87 -18.35 -5.37 -17.57
CA TRP A 87 -17.62 -6.48 -16.94
C TRP A 87 -16.28 -6.03 -16.31
N LEU A 88 -15.64 -5.02 -16.90
CA LEU A 88 -14.39 -4.45 -16.39
C LEU A 88 -14.58 -3.78 -15.03
N ASP A 89 -15.73 -3.14 -14.77
CA ASP A 89 -16.05 -2.56 -13.46
C ASP A 89 -16.11 -3.65 -12.38
N GLY A 90 -16.65 -4.83 -12.72
CA GLY A 90 -16.67 -5.99 -11.84
C GLY A 90 -15.26 -6.52 -11.53
N VAL A 91 -14.38 -6.60 -12.54
CA VAL A 91 -12.98 -6.99 -12.37
C VAL A 91 -12.23 -5.97 -11.51
N ALA A 92 -12.39 -4.68 -11.79
CA ALA A 92 -11.76 -3.61 -11.02
C ALA A 92 -12.19 -3.65 -9.55
N ALA A 93 -13.49 -3.83 -9.28
CA ALA A 93 -14.03 -3.96 -7.93
C ALA A 93 -13.48 -5.19 -7.20
N LEU A 94 -13.41 -6.35 -7.88
CA LEU A 94 -12.85 -7.58 -7.31
C LEU A 94 -11.38 -7.40 -6.94
N VAL A 95 -10.58 -6.83 -7.85
CA VAL A 95 -9.15 -6.56 -7.62
C VAL A 95 -8.96 -5.60 -6.44
N THR A 96 -9.72 -4.50 -6.42
CA THR A 96 -9.63 -3.47 -5.37
C THR A 96 -10.07 -4.03 -4.01
N LEU A 97 -11.16 -4.78 -3.95
CA LEU A 97 -11.62 -5.40 -2.71
C LEU A 97 -10.63 -6.46 -2.19
N THR A 98 -10.08 -7.27 -3.10
CA THR A 98 -9.05 -8.26 -2.77
C THR A 98 -7.80 -7.59 -2.20
N ALA A 99 -7.36 -6.48 -2.79
CA ALA A 99 -6.26 -5.66 -2.28
C ALA A 99 -6.50 -5.20 -0.83
N ILE A 100 -7.67 -4.60 -0.57
CA ILE A 100 -8.06 -4.13 0.76
C ILE A 100 -8.08 -5.28 1.79
N ILE A 101 -8.58 -6.46 1.39
CA ILE A 101 -8.61 -7.65 2.25
C ILE A 101 -7.20 -8.15 2.55
N ILE A 102 -6.32 -8.21 1.55
CA ILE A 102 -4.91 -8.59 1.72
C ILE A 102 -4.23 -7.63 2.69
N GLU A 103 -4.34 -6.32 2.49
CA GLU A 103 -3.76 -5.30 3.36
C GLU A 103 -4.28 -5.43 4.80
N GLY A 104 -5.61 -5.47 4.96
CA GLY A 104 -6.24 -5.54 6.27
C GLY A 104 -5.85 -6.81 7.04
N THR A 105 -5.77 -7.94 6.34
CA THR A 105 -5.37 -9.22 6.93
C THR A 105 -3.89 -9.22 7.29
N ALA A 106 -3.02 -8.74 6.40
CA ALA A 106 -1.58 -8.65 6.64
C ALA A 106 -1.27 -7.76 7.85
N ASP A 107 -1.90 -6.59 7.92
CA ASP A 107 -1.71 -5.67 9.05
C ASP A 107 -2.29 -6.24 10.35
N LEU A 108 -3.42 -6.94 10.31
CA LEU A 108 -3.98 -7.61 11.48
C LEU A 108 -3.06 -8.72 12.00
N GLN A 109 -2.50 -9.54 11.11
CA GLN A 109 -1.52 -10.57 11.44
C GLN A 109 -0.27 -9.94 12.10
N MET A 110 0.27 -8.87 11.51
CA MET A 110 1.40 -8.11 12.07
C MET A 110 1.07 -7.52 13.44
N ARG A 111 -0.10 -6.90 13.61
CA ARG A 111 -0.53 -6.29 14.89
C ARG A 111 -0.67 -7.34 15.99
N ARG A 112 -1.27 -8.50 15.68
CA ARG A 112 -1.40 -9.61 16.62
C ARG A 112 -0.03 -10.11 17.05
N TYR A 113 0.85 -10.36 16.08
CA TYR A 113 2.22 -10.80 16.35
C TYR A 113 2.96 -9.84 17.28
N ARG A 114 2.95 -8.53 17.00
CA ARG A 114 3.64 -7.51 17.82
C ARG A 114 3.13 -7.42 19.28
N ARG A 115 1.95 -7.95 19.59
CA ARG A 115 1.40 -7.98 20.96
C ARG A 115 1.82 -9.22 21.73
N GLU A 116 2.40 -10.23 21.08
CA GLU A 116 2.81 -11.46 21.75
C GLU A 116 4.11 -11.24 22.56
N PRO A 117 4.21 -11.75 23.80
CA PRO A 117 5.42 -11.60 24.62
C PRO A 117 6.69 -12.19 23.98
N LYS A 118 6.53 -13.13 23.04
CA LYS A 118 7.63 -13.81 22.33
C LYS A 118 7.96 -13.19 20.96
N ALA A 119 7.32 -12.07 20.58
CA ALA A 119 7.49 -11.42 19.27
C ALA A 119 8.92 -10.92 18.98
N THR A 120 9.81 -11.01 19.96
CA THR A 120 11.14 -10.40 19.96
C THR A 120 12.21 -11.20 19.22
N ARG A 121 11.92 -12.40 18.67
CA ARG A 121 12.99 -13.26 18.11
C ARG A 121 12.68 -13.99 16.80
N GLN A 122 11.48 -13.86 16.23
CA GLN A 122 11.07 -14.68 15.08
C GLN A 122 10.31 -13.88 14.00
N VAL A 123 10.06 -14.56 12.89
CA VAL A 123 9.20 -14.12 11.79
C VAL A 123 7.74 -14.18 12.24
N ILE A 124 6.89 -13.31 11.67
CA ILE A 124 5.43 -13.37 11.87
C ILE A 124 4.91 -14.78 11.55
N PRO A 125 4.01 -15.35 12.38
CA PRO A 125 3.42 -16.67 12.18
C PRO A 125 2.82 -16.87 10.77
N PRO A 126 2.69 -18.12 10.31
CA PRO A 126 2.22 -18.45 8.96
C PRO A 126 0.84 -17.85 8.64
N GLY A 127 0.66 -17.50 7.37
CA GLY A 127 -0.44 -16.67 6.85
C GLY A 127 -0.02 -15.99 5.57
N LEU A 128 -0.46 -14.74 5.34
CA LEU A 128 -0.01 -13.98 4.16
C LEU A 128 1.50 -13.73 4.18
N TRP A 129 2.07 -13.59 5.38
CA TRP A 129 3.51 -13.43 5.60
C TRP A 129 4.33 -14.69 5.26
N SER A 130 3.71 -15.87 5.10
CA SER A 130 4.41 -17.03 4.56
C SER A 130 4.51 -17.04 3.04
N ALA A 131 3.59 -16.35 2.35
CA ALA A 131 3.58 -16.26 0.89
C ALA A 131 4.40 -15.07 0.36
N SER A 132 4.44 -13.97 1.10
CA SER A 132 5.20 -12.76 0.77
C SER A 132 5.79 -12.15 2.02
N ARG A 133 6.99 -11.57 1.92
CA ARG A 133 7.62 -10.82 3.01
C ARG A 133 6.96 -9.47 3.25
N HIS A 134 6.24 -8.94 2.26
CA HIS A 134 5.57 -7.66 2.31
C HIS A 134 4.16 -7.74 1.69
N PRO A 135 3.25 -8.58 2.25
CA PRO A 135 1.93 -8.81 1.67
C PRO A 135 1.04 -7.56 1.75
N ASN A 136 1.21 -6.72 2.77
CA ASN A 136 0.53 -5.42 2.85
C ASN A 136 0.99 -4.45 1.75
N TYR A 137 2.26 -4.47 1.36
CA TYR A 137 2.73 -3.65 0.23
C TYR A 137 2.22 -4.18 -1.11
N PHE A 138 2.12 -5.49 -1.26
CA PHE A 138 1.50 -6.09 -2.44
C PHE A 138 0.03 -5.67 -2.56
N GLY A 139 -0.73 -5.76 -1.47
CA GLY A 139 -2.11 -5.28 -1.43
C GLY A 139 -2.21 -3.79 -1.79
N GLU A 140 -1.37 -2.94 -1.20
CA GLU A 140 -1.34 -1.51 -1.50
C GLU A 140 -1.09 -1.24 -3.00
N VAL A 141 -0.11 -1.89 -3.62
CA VAL A 141 0.12 -1.75 -5.08
C VAL A 141 -1.09 -2.27 -5.87
N LEU A 142 -1.67 -3.40 -5.47
CA LEU A 142 -2.84 -3.99 -6.13
C LEU A 142 -4.07 -3.05 -6.04
N PHE A 143 -4.22 -2.29 -4.96
CA PHE A 143 -5.28 -1.29 -4.81
C PHE A 143 -5.17 -0.21 -5.87
N TRP A 144 -3.98 0.34 -6.12
CA TRP A 144 -3.76 1.34 -7.16
C TRP A 144 -3.99 0.79 -8.57
N TRP A 145 -3.63 -0.47 -8.82
CA TRP A 145 -4.01 -1.15 -10.07
C TRP A 145 -5.52 -1.35 -10.18
N GLY A 146 -6.19 -1.68 -9.08
CA GLY A 146 -7.65 -1.79 -9.02
C GLY A 146 -8.36 -0.48 -9.40
N LEU A 147 -7.87 0.66 -8.88
CA LEU A 147 -8.38 1.98 -9.27
C LEU A 147 -8.14 2.29 -10.75
N TYR A 148 -6.97 1.92 -11.29
CA TYR A 148 -6.68 2.08 -12.72
C TYR A 148 -7.60 1.23 -13.61
N LEU A 149 -7.97 0.03 -13.18
CA LEU A 149 -8.88 -0.85 -13.94
C LEU A 149 -10.29 -0.28 -14.09
N PHE A 150 -10.70 0.67 -13.24
CA PHE A 150 -11.99 1.37 -13.41
C PHE A 150 -11.99 2.40 -14.54
N VAL A 151 -10.82 2.77 -15.08
CA VAL A 151 -10.73 3.73 -16.19
C VAL A 151 -11.49 3.17 -17.40
N PRO A 152 -12.58 3.82 -17.86
CA PRO A 152 -13.44 3.19 -18.85
C PRO A 152 -12.74 3.13 -20.21
N LEU A 153 -12.88 1.99 -20.91
CA LEU A 153 -12.28 1.77 -22.23
C LEU A 153 -12.75 2.78 -23.30
N ALA A 154 -13.91 3.41 -23.09
CA ALA A 154 -14.44 4.48 -23.92
C ALA A 154 -13.59 5.76 -23.90
N TYR A 155 -12.61 5.86 -22.99
CA TYR A 155 -11.72 7.01 -22.80
C TYR A 155 -10.25 6.66 -23.09
N PRO A 156 -9.90 6.22 -24.32
CA PRO A 156 -8.54 5.76 -24.65
C PRO A 156 -7.47 6.84 -24.49
N ASN A 157 -7.84 8.13 -24.57
CA ASN A 157 -6.93 9.26 -24.40
C ASN A 157 -6.36 9.40 -22.97
N PHE A 158 -6.90 8.66 -22.00
CA PHE A 158 -6.44 8.66 -20.61
C PHE A 158 -5.45 7.54 -20.29
N TRP A 159 -4.85 6.89 -21.30
CA TRP A 159 -3.85 5.83 -21.09
C TRP A 159 -2.70 6.22 -20.14
N TRP A 160 -2.33 7.50 -20.10
CA TRP A 160 -1.24 8.04 -19.28
C TRP A 160 -1.50 7.96 -17.77
N VAL A 161 -2.75 7.78 -17.32
CA VAL A 161 -3.07 7.65 -15.89
C VAL A 161 -2.51 6.36 -15.27
N ILE A 162 -2.03 5.42 -16.09
CA ILE A 162 -1.25 4.24 -15.65
C ILE A 162 0.04 4.63 -14.91
N VAL A 163 0.51 5.87 -15.06
CA VAL A 163 1.66 6.39 -14.31
C VAL A 163 1.47 6.25 -12.80
N GLY A 164 0.24 6.33 -12.29
CA GLY A 164 -0.09 6.16 -10.88
C GLY A 164 0.31 4.81 -10.30
N PRO A 165 -0.31 3.70 -10.73
CA PRO A 165 0.05 2.36 -10.24
C PRO A 165 1.49 1.95 -10.55
N ILE A 166 2.07 2.41 -11.68
CA ILE A 166 3.49 2.16 -11.99
C ILE A 166 4.39 2.88 -10.97
N ALA A 167 4.12 4.15 -10.67
CA ALA A 167 4.91 4.91 -9.71
C ALA A 167 4.82 4.30 -8.30
N MET A 168 3.65 3.80 -7.89
CA MET A 168 3.49 3.06 -6.64
C MET A 168 4.30 1.76 -6.62
N LEU A 169 4.26 0.98 -7.71
CA LEU A 169 5.07 -0.24 -7.84
C LEU A 169 6.57 0.07 -7.70
N LEU A 170 7.05 1.11 -8.38
CA LEU A 170 8.45 1.52 -8.33
C LEU A 170 8.87 2.01 -6.94
N LEU A 171 8.00 2.76 -6.24
CA LEU A 171 8.25 3.17 -4.86
C LEU A 171 8.45 1.94 -3.97
N PHE A 172 7.53 0.98 -4.02
CA PHE A 172 7.59 -0.18 -3.14
C PHE A 172 8.79 -1.07 -3.44
N LEU A 173 9.03 -1.41 -4.71
CA LEU A 173 10.14 -2.30 -5.09
C LEU A 173 11.51 -1.62 -4.98
N GLY A 174 11.60 -0.33 -5.31
CA GLY A 174 12.87 0.39 -5.39
C GLY A 174 13.28 1.08 -4.08
N VAL A 175 12.32 1.49 -3.25
CA VAL A 175 12.58 2.29 -2.05
C VAL A 175 12.09 1.59 -0.79
N SER A 176 10.77 1.32 -0.69
CA SER A 176 10.17 0.91 0.58
C SER A 176 10.62 -0.48 1.04
N ILE A 177 10.61 -1.49 0.15
CA ILE A 177 11.04 -2.84 0.47
C ILE A 177 12.54 -2.88 0.81
N PRO A 178 13.46 -2.36 -0.02
CA PRO A 178 14.89 -2.37 0.30
C PRO A 178 15.21 -1.67 1.63
N LEU A 179 14.56 -0.52 1.90
CA LEU A 179 14.72 0.21 3.15
C LEU A 179 14.26 -0.62 4.36
N MET A 180 13.07 -1.24 4.27
CA MET A 180 12.53 -2.07 5.33
C MET A 180 13.37 -3.33 5.58
N GLU A 181 13.83 -4.00 4.53
CA GLU A 181 14.63 -5.22 4.67
C GLU A 181 15.99 -4.95 5.31
N ARG A 182 16.67 -3.86 4.92
CA ARG A 182 17.92 -3.44 5.58
C ARG A 182 17.70 -3.17 7.06
N HIS A 183 16.61 -2.49 7.39
CA HIS A 183 16.25 -2.19 8.77
C HIS A 183 15.96 -3.45 9.59
N LEU A 184 15.21 -4.41 9.03
CA LEU A 184 14.92 -5.69 9.68
C LEU A 184 16.17 -6.54 9.88
N LEU A 185 17.05 -6.63 8.87
CA LEU A 185 18.31 -7.36 8.95
C LEU A 185 19.23 -6.82 10.05
N ALA A 186 19.30 -5.50 10.21
CA ALA A 186 20.11 -4.86 11.25
C ALA A 186 19.63 -5.21 12.67
N ARG A 187 18.33 -5.51 12.86
CA ARG A 187 17.73 -5.81 14.17
C ARG A 187 17.57 -7.30 14.45
N HIS A 188 17.39 -8.11 13.40
CA HIS A 188 17.08 -9.52 13.52
C HIS A 188 17.95 -10.34 12.55
N PRO A 189 19.16 -10.76 12.96
CA PRO A 189 20.05 -11.55 12.10
C PRO A 189 19.41 -12.86 11.58
N THR A 190 18.47 -13.42 12.35
CA THR A 190 17.69 -14.62 11.98
C THR A 190 16.72 -14.39 10.82
N TYR A 191 16.45 -13.14 10.44
CA TYR A 191 15.61 -12.77 9.29
C TYR A 191 16.19 -13.26 7.95
N THR A 192 17.50 -13.46 7.86
CA THR A 192 18.16 -13.97 6.65
C THR A 192 17.62 -15.33 6.23
N ALA A 193 17.36 -16.23 7.18
CA ALA A 193 16.80 -17.55 6.90
C ALA A 193 15.37 -17.47 6.32
N TYR A 194 14.62 -16.43 6.69
CA TYR A 194 13.30 -16.15 6.15
C TYR A 194 13.35 -15.53 4.76
N GLN A 195 14.31 -14.63 4.51
CA GLN A 195 14.52 -14.07 3.17
C GLN A 195 14.82 -15.13 2.10
N GLN A 196 15.47 -16.23 2.49
CA GLN A 196 15.78 -17.32 1.56
C GLN A 196 14.56 -18.16 1.17
N ARG A 197 13.51 -18.16 2.01
CA ARG A 197 12.34 -19.05 1.85
C ARG A 197 11.11 -18.34 1.30
N VAL A 198 10.98 -17.04 1.58
CA VAL A 198 9.77 -16.28 1.29
C VAL A 198 10.04 -15.18 0.27
N SER A 199 9.16 -15.08 -0.72
CA SER A 199 9.20 -14.08 -1.79
C SER A 199 9.15 -12.65 -1.24
N PRO A 200 9.96 -11.70 -1.76
CA PRO A 200 9.97 -10.32 -1.27
C PRO A 200 8.61 -9.62 -1.40
N PHE A 201 7.89 -9.86 -2.49
CA PHE A 201 6.73 -9.03 -2.86
C PHE A 201 5.56 -9.85 -3.38
N PHE A 202 5.70 -10.51 -4.52
CA PHE A 202 4.63 -11.32 -5.10
C PHE A 202 4.34 -12.55 -4.21
N PRO A 203 3.08 -12.79 -3.81
CA PRO A 203 2.72 -14.00 -3.07
C PRO A 203 3.12 -15.26 -3.86
N TRP A 204 3.98 -16.07 -3.27
CA TRP A 204 4.47 -17.31 -3.88
C TRP A 204 4.60 -18.41 -2.84
N PHE A 205 4.63 -19.67 -3.28
CA PHE A 205 4.86 -20.79 -2.38
C PHE A 205 6.23 -20.67 -1.70
N SER A 206 6.25 -20.64 -0.36
CA SER A 206 7.49 -20.63 0.41
C SER A 206 8.28 -21.91 0.18
N ARG A 207 9.60 -21.78 0.02
CA ARG A 207 10.54 -22.90 -0.12
C ARG A 207 10.97 -23.48 1.23
#